data_AF-A0A6P5TR58-F1
#
_entry.id   AF-A0A6P5TR58-F1
#
_cell.length_a   1.000
_cell.length_b   1.000
_cell.length_c   1.000
_cell.angle_alpha   90.00
_cell.angle_beta   90.00
_cell.angle_gamma   90.00
#
_symmetry.space_group_name_H-M   'P 1'
#
loop_
_entity.id
_entity.type
_entity.pdbx_description
1 polymer ?
#
loop_
_entity_poly.entity_id
_entity_poly.type
_entity_poly.pdbx_seq_one_letter_code
_entity_poly.pdbx_strand_id
1 'polypeptide(L)'
;MIFGCGQDNEGLFNKNGSGMIGLACGSVSLISQMSSSVDGEFSYCLGQAFSRLNSSSKMSFGSEAVVPGVMVVSNPLLLQDRKSFYYLRLEAMSVGRKRLQYNGSLSSSFAPAEGNIIVDSGTTLTLLPEDFYNKLELAVSKAIWLRRASDPRCFLSLCYRTKSGAIKAPLITAHFAGANVKLTAVNTFLRLSMDVVCFAFRPINQSVAVFGNMAQTNLLIGYDLKKDTVSFKPTDCTKNEFGVIA
;
A
#
# COMPACT_ATOMS: atom_id res chain seq x y z
N MET A 1 15.97 -5.38 22.90
CA MET A 1 14.93 -5.71 21.91
C MET A 1 14.05 -6.80 22.49
N ILE A 2 12.74 -6.61 22.42
CA ILE A 2 11.68 -7.49 22.91
C ILE A 2 10.88 -7.93 21.69
N PHE A 3 10.59 -9.22 21.57
CA PHE A 3 9.75 -9.77 20.51
C PHE A 3 8.84 -10.85 21.09
N GLY A 4 7.71 -11.10 20.43
CA GLY A 4 6.75 -12.13 20.82
C GLY A 4 7.03 -13.49 20.15
N CYS A 5 6.57 -14.57 20.77
CA CYS A 5 6.60 -15.91 20.20
C CYS A 5 5.19 -16.28 19.68
N GLY A 6 5.05 -16.50 18.38
CA GLY A 6 3.81 -17.02 17.78
C GLY A 6 3.73 -18.53 17.91
N GLN A 7 2.64 -19.06 18.45
CA GLN A 7 2.40 -20.50 18.62
C GLN A 7 1.43 -21.01 17.55
N ASP A 8 0.29 -20.33 17.42
CA ASP A 8 -0.73 -20.59 16.41
C ASP A 8 -0.80 -19.39 15.47
N ASN A 9 -0.45 -19.59 14.21
CA ASN A 9 -0.23 -18.52 13.25
C ASN A 9 -1.13 -18.72 12.02
N GLU A 10 -2.14 -17.87 11.89
CA GLU A 10 -3.03 -17.83 10.72
C GLU A 10 -2.56 -16.78 9.71
N GLY A 11 -2.62 -17.10 8.41
CA GLY A 11 -2.29 -16.17 7.34
C GLY A 11 -1.61 -16.83 6.14
N LEU A 12 -1.07 -16.01 5.24
CA LEU A 12 -0.36 -16.47 4.05
C LEU A 12 1.15 -16.64 4.31
N PHE A 13 1.49 -17.28 5.43
CA PHE A 13 2.90 -17.55 5.76
C PHE A 13 3.39 -18.79 5.01
N ASN A 14 4.65 -18.76 4.58
CA ASN A 14 5.31 -19.91 4.00
C ASN A 14 6.35 -20.46 4.98
N LYS A 15 6.82 -21.69 4.73
CA LYS A 15 7.83 -22.38 5.57
C LYS A 15 9.19 -21.68 5.62
N ASN A 16 9.43 -20.66 4.81
CA ASN A 16 10.70 -19.93 4.75
C ASN A 16 10.69 -18.67 5.64
N GLY A 17 9.53 -18.26 6.18
CA GLY A 17 9.42 -17.17 7.14
C GLY A 17 9.37 -17.68 8.57
N SER A 18 10.10 -17.05 9.48
CA SER A 18 10.11 -17.38 10.92
C SER A 18 9.32 -16.39 11.78
N GLY A 19 8.70 -15.37 11.19
CA GLY A 19 7.92 -14.37 11.92
C GLY A 19 7.57 -13.13 11.10
N MET A 20 7.08 -12.11 11.80
CA MET A 20 6.74 -10.79 11.24
C MET A 20 7.44 -9.68 12.02
N ILE A 21 7.83 -8.62 11.31
CA ILE A 21 8.38 -7.41 11.92
C ILE A 21 7.27 -6.36 11.99
N GLY A 22 6.88 -5.99 13.21
CA GLY A 22 5.89 -4.95 13.46
C GLY A 22 6.52 -3.55 13.35
N LEU A 23 6.05 -2.75 12.40
CA LEU A 23 6.53 -1.39 12.13
C LEU A 23 5.54 -0.30 12.55
N ALA A 24 4.39 -0.66 13.12
CA ALA A 24 3.37 0.27 13.59
C ALA A 24 3.89 1.24 14.67
N CYS A 25 3.09 2.25 15.03
CA CYS A 25 3.42 3.23 16.08
C CYS A 25 3.47 2.68 17.52
N GLY A 26 3.21 1.39 17.74
CA GLY A 26 3.09 0.80 19.08
C GLY A 26 4.42 0.77 19.83
N SER A 27 4.39 0.83 21.16
CA SER A 27 5.59 0.88 22.02
C SER A 27 6.52 -0.32 21.87
N VAL A 28 5.99 -1.48 21.47
CA VAL A 28 6.75 -2.71 21.22
C VAL A 28 7.11 -2.91 19.73
N SER A 29 6.83 -1.95 18.85
CA SER A 29 7.27 -2.00 17.45
C SER A 29 8.78 -1.93 17.33
N LEU A 30 9.32 -2.43 16.22
CA LEU A 30 10.76 -2.33 15.94
C LEU A 30 11.23 -0.87 15.95
N ILE A 31 10.45 0.02 15.31
CA ILE A 31 10.77 1.45 15.20
C ILE A 31 10.80 2.12 16.57
N SER A 32 9.83 1.82 17.45
CA SER A 32 9.82 2.38 18.81
C SER A 32 10.99 1.87 19.65
N GLN A 33 11.29 0.57 19.55
CA GLN A 33 12.40 -0.04 20.28
C GLN A 33 13.78 0.42 19.80
N MET A 34 13.91 0.81 18.53
CA MET A 34 15.15 1.34 17.95
C MET A 34 15.22 2.87 17.93
N SER A 35 14.25 3.56 18.52
CA SER A 35 14.06 5.02 18.39
C SER A 35 15.31 5.85 18.68
N SER A 36 16.15 5.46 19.63
CA SER A 36 17.41 6.15 19.95
C SER A 36 18.46 6.08 18.84
N SER A 37 18.37 5.10 17.94
CA SER A 37 19.36 4.85 16.88
C SER A 37 18.84 5.23 15.49
N VAL A 38 17.52 5.22 15.28
CA VAL A 38 16.90 5.45 13.97
C VAL A 38 16.05 6.72 13.92
N ASP A 39 16.00 7.46 15.02
CA ASP A 39 15.31 8.73 15.14
C ASP A 39 13.80 8.71 14.83
N GLY A 40 13.19 7.51 14.83
CA GLY A 40 11.82 7.33 14.38
C GLY A 40 11.65 7.43 12.87
N GLU A 41 12.72 7.31 12.08
CA GLU A 41 12.69 7.34 10.63
C GLU A 41 12.91 5.95 10.03
N PHE A 42 12.04 5.56 9.10
CA PHE A 42 12.23 4.34 8.30
C PHE A 42 11.59 4.49 6.93
N SER A 43 12.10 3.75 5.95
CA SER A 43 11.52 3.70 4.62
C SER A 43 11.64 2.33 4.00
N TYR A 44 10.80 2.06 3.02
CA TYR A 44 10.86 0.83 2.25
C TYR A 44 10.49 1.06 0.79
N CYS A 45 11.00 0.17 -0.06
CA CYS A 45 10.71 0.14 -1.47
C CYS A 45 10.34 -1.31 -1.84
N LEU A 46 9.05 -1.55 -2.05
CA LEU A 46 8.56 -2.89 -2.39
C LEU A 46 8.73 -3.15 -3.89
N GLY A 47 9.51 -4.19 -4.21
CA GLY A 47 9.60 -4.72 -5.56
C GLY A 47 8.29 -5.41 -5.98
N GLN A 48 8.19 -5.73 -7.26
CA GLN A 48 6.99 -6.37 -7.79
C GLN A 48 6.84 -7.79 -7.22
N ALA A 49 5.77 -7.99 -6.45
CA ALA A 49 5.37 -9.30 -5.97
C ALA A 49 5.16 -10.28 -7.15
N PHE A 50 5.59 -11.53 -6.96
CA PHE A 50 5.45 -12.60 -7.97
C PHE A 50 6.22 -12.36 -9.29
N SER A 51 7.14 -11.39 -9.33
CA SER A 51 8.06 -11.27 -10.46
C SER A 51 9.07 -12.44 -10.45
N ARG A 52 9.48 -12.89 -11.65
CA ARG A 52 10.53 -13.93 -11.80
C ARG A 52 11.94 -13.37 -11.62
N LEU A 53 12.07 -12.08 -11.35
CA LEU A 53 13.34 -11.42 -11.14
C LEU A 53 13.76 -11.69 -9.69
N ASN A 54 14.97 -12.20 -9.50
CA ASN A 54 15.59 -12.36 -8.17
C ASN A 54 16.04 -11.00 -7.62
N SER A 55 15.12 -10.03 -7.56
CA SER A 55 15.36 -8.70 -7.02
C SER A 55 14.86 -8.62 -5.59
N SER A 56 15.71 -8.17 -4.67
CA SER A 56 15.35 -7.93 -3.28
C SER A 56 14.69 -6.56 -3.13
N SER A 57 13.65 -6.46 -2.31
CA SER A 57 13.14 -5.17 -1.83
C SER A 57 14.11 -4.57 -0.81
N LYS A 58 14.09 -3.24 -0.62
CA LYS A 58 14.96 -2.54 0.34
C LYS A 58 14.14 -1.91 1.47
N MET A 59 14.69 -1.94 2.66
CA MET A 59 14.25 -1.18 3.83
C MET A 59 15.44 -0.44 4.42
N SER A 60 15.22 0.81 4.81
CA SER A 60 16.22 1.69 5.41
C SER A 60 15.69 2.27 6.72
N PHE A 61 16.61 2.62 7.62
CA PHE A 61 16.30 3.20 8.93
C PHE A 61 17.21 4.40 9.21
N GLY A 62 16.76 5.33 10.06
CA GLY A 62 17.53 6.52 10.42
C GLY A 62 17.77 7.43 9.23
N SER A 63 18.93 8.06 9.16
CA SER A 63 19.27 9.03 8.10
C SER A 63 19.17 8.46 6.68
N GLU A 64 19.36 7.15 6.52
CA GLU A 64 19.23 6.45 5.22
C GLU A 64 17.77 6.22 4.81
N ALA A 65 16.82 6.50 5.69
CA ALA A 65 15.39 6.39 5.41
C ALA A 65 14.81 7.60 4.70
N VAL A 66 15.52 8.72 4.68
CA VAL A 66 15.06 9.97 4.07
C VAL A 66 14.70 9.75 2.60
N VAL A 67 13.58 10.34 2.17
CA VAL A 67 13.09 10.25 0.79
C VAL A 67 13.31 11.59 0.08
N PRO A 68 14.45 11.79 -0.61
CA PRO A 68 14.75 13.06 -1.27
C PRO A 68 14.26 13.12 -2.73
N GLY A 69 13.98 14.32 -3.22
CA GLY A 69 13.90 14.62 -4.65
C GLY A 69 12.61 15.30 -5.14
N VAL A 70 12.58 15.62 -6.44
CA VAL A 70 11.59 16.51 -7.09
C VAL A 70 10.19 15.88 -7.25
N MET A 71 10.06 14.55 -7.11
CA MET A 71 8.79 13.82 -7.26
C MET A 71 8.22 13.30 -5.93
N VAL A 72 8.78 13.73 -4.81
CA VAL A 72 8.31 13.33 -3.49
C VAL A 72 7.03 14.09 -3.19
N VAL A 73 6.01 13.36 -2.73
CA VAL A 73 4.77 13.93 -2.23
C VAL A 73 4.54 13.44 -0.81
N SER A 74 4.09 14.33 0.08
CA SER A 74 4.00 14.04 1.51
C SER A 74 2.60 14.29 2.05
N ASN A 75 2.19 13.47 3.00
CA ASN A 75 0.91 13.58 3.71
C ASN A 75 1.20 13.56 5.22
N PRO A 76 0.51 14.40 6.02
CA PRO A 76 0.57 14.30 7.48
C PRO A 76 0.08 12.93 7.95
N LEU A 77 0.85 12.28 8.81
CA LEU A 77 0.42 11.12 9.58
C LEU A 77 -0.60 11.60 10.62
N LEU A 78 -1.77 10.97 10.61
CA LEU A 78 -2.79 11.23 11.60
C LEU A 78 -2.57 10.25 12.75
N LEU A 79 -1.93 10.72 13.81
CA LEU A 79 -1.68 9.92 15.01
C LEU A 79 -2.79 10.17 16.05
N GLN A 80 -3.26 9.11 16.69
CA GLN A 80 -4.13 9.19 17.88
C GLN A 80 -3.47 8.44 19.04
N ASP A 81 -3.83 8.81 20.28
CA ASP A 81 -3.27 8.29 21.54
C ASP A 81 -3.17 6.75 21.61
N ARG A 82 -3.96 6.01 20.85
CA ARG A 82 -3.86 4.55 20.70
C ARG A 82 -3.12 4.19 19.41
N LYS A 83 -1.80 4.27 19.51
CA LYS A 83 -0.75 4.10 18.49
C LYS A 83 -0.72 2.72 17.78
N SER A 84 -1.77 2.32 17.06
CA SER A 84 -1.81 1.01 16.38
C SER A 84 -1.46 1.03 14.89
N PHE A 85 -1.85 2.05 14.13
CA PHE A 85 -1.62 2.09 12.67
C PHE A 85 -1.22 3.48 12.18
N TYR A 86 -0.63 3.53 10.98
CA TYR A 86 -0.37 4.77 10.25
C TYR A 86 -1.61 5.19 9.46
N TYR A 87 -2.40 6.09 10.04
CA TYR A 87 -3.58 6.64 9.38
C TYR A 87 -3.23 7.83 8.52
N LEU A 88 -3.83 7.87 7.33
CA LEU A 88 -3.81 8.98 6.40
C LEU A 88 -5.23 9.46 6.12
N ARG A 89 -5.31 10.61 5.45
CA ARG A 89 -6.54 11.12 4.84
C ARG A 89 -6.52 10.88 3.34
N LEU A 90 -7.32 9.95 2.85
CA LEU A 90 -7.68 9.85 1.44
C LEU A 90 -8.88 10.75 1.15
N GLU A 91 -8.75 11.66 0.19
CA GLU A 91 -9.81 12.60 -0.21
C GLU A 91 -10.57 12.11 -1.44
N ALA A 92 -9.87 11.42 -2.34
CA ALA A 92 -10.44 10.97 -3.61
C ALA A 92 -9.56 9.90 -4.28
N MET A 93 -10.14 9.22 -5.26
CA MET A 93 -9.37 8.50 -6.27
C MET A 93 -9.80 8.92 -7.67
N SER A 94 -8.85 9.15 -8.56
CA SER A 94 -9.13 9.42 -9.98
C SER A 94 -8.85 8.21 -10.84
N VAL A 95 -9.71 7.94 -11.82
CA VAL A 95 -9.48 6.99 -12.92
C VAL A 95 -9.32 7.78 -14.21
N GLY A 96 -8.10 7.87 -14.72
CA GLY A 96 -7.75 8.83 -15.77
C GLY A 96 -8.08 10.25 -15.32
N ARG A 97 -9.02 10.90 -16.02
CA ARG A 97 -9.48 12.27 -15.70
C ARG A 97 -10.69 12.32 -14.77
N LYS A 98 -11.32 11.18 -14.45
CA LYS A 98 -12.54 11.14 -13.64
C LYS A 98 -12.19 11.01 -12.16
N ARG A 99 -12.38 12.09 -11.40
CA ARG A 99 -12.20 12.11 -9.93
C ARG A 99 -13.44 11.58 -9.22
N LEU A 100 -13.25 10.66 -8.27
CA LEU A 100 -14.27 10.11 -7.38
C LEU A 100 -13.96 10.55 -5.96
N GLN A 101 -14.80 11.39 -5.37
CA GLN A 101 -14.62 11.87 -4.00
C GLN A 101 -14.83 10.74 -2.99
N TYR A 102 -13.97 10.68 -1.98
CA TYR A 102 -14.06 9.77 -0.87
C TYR A 102 -14.32 10.55 0.42
N ASN A 103 -15.57 10.50 0.88
CA ASN A 103 -16.01 11.18 2.10
C ASN A 103 -16.00 10.22 3.30
N GLY A 104 -15.14 9.20 3.28
CA GLY A 104 -15.01 8.25 4.38
C GLY A 104 -14.63 8.98 5.66
N SER A 105 -15.35 8.68 6.74
CA SER A 105 -15.04 9.12 8.09
C SER A 105 -15.02 7.90 9.00
N LEU A 106 -14.06 7.85 9.92
CA LEU A 106 -13.98 6.80 10.92
C LEU A 106 -14.79 7.21 12.13
N SER A 107 -15.97 6.61 12.29
CA SER A 107 -16.72 6.66 13.54
C SER A 107 -16.17 5.58 14.49
N SER A 108 -14.92 5.73 14.94
CA SER A 108 -14.34 4.83 15.93
C SER A 108 -13.50 5.60 16.94
N SER A 109 -13.59 5.22 18.22
CA SER A 109 -12.76 5.76 19.30
C SER A 109 -11.26 5.39 19.21
N PHE A 110 -10.89 4.58 18.21
CA PHE A 110 -9.54 4.04 18.00
C PHE A 110 -8.85 4.59 16.74
N ALA A 111 -9.50 5.50 16.02
CA ALA A 111 -8.91 6.16 14.87
C ALA A 111 -8.99 7.70 15.03
N PRO A 112 -7.99 8.43 14.51
CA PRO A 112 -8.05 9.89 14.48
C PRO A 112 -9.32 10.33 13.74
N ALA A 113 -9.96 11.41 14.21
CA ALA A 113 -11.23 11.90 13.66
C ALA A 113 -11.17 12.17 12.14
N GLU A 114 -9.99 12.52 11.64
CA GLU A 114 -9.78 12.82 10.22
C GLU A 114 -9.24 11.62 9.42
N GLY A 115 -8.68 10.60 10.07
CA GLY A 115 -8.13 9.42 9.40
C GLY A 115 -9.23 8.62 8.73
N ASN A 116 -8.96 8.06 7.55
CA ASN A 116 -9.92 7.18 6.86
C ASN A 116 -9.30 6.01 6.09
N ILE A 117 -7.97 5.94 6.03
CA ILE A 117 -7.24 4.86 5.40
C ILE A 117 -5.93 4.61 6.15
N ILE A 118 -5.48 3.35 6.20
CA ILE A 118 -4.16 2.97 6.70
C ILE A 118 -3.25 2.54 5.54
N VAL A 119 -1.94 2.77 5.68
CA VAL A 119 -0.94 2.18 4.78
C VAL A 119 -0.41 0.91 5.42
N ASP A 120 -0.67 -0.23 4.80
CA ASP A 120 -0.35 -1.53 5.37
C ASP A 120 0.37 -2.42 4.36
N SER A 121 1.62 -2.76 4.66
CA SER A 121 2.45 -3.64 3.84
C SER A 121 2.10 -5.13 4.02
N GLY A 122 1.39 -5.48 5.10
CA GLY A 122 0.92 -6.84 5.39
C GLY A 122 -0.31 -7.25 4.60
N THR A 123 -1.14 -6.29 4.17
CA THR A 123 -2.32 -6.54 3.34
C THR A 123 -1.97 -6.47 1.85
N THR A 124 -2.21 -7.54 1.10
CA THR A 124 -1.88 -7.59 -0.34
C THR A 124 -2.69 -6.62 -1.20
N LEU A 125 -4.01 -6.61 -1.02
CA LEU A 125 -4.94 -5.82 -1.85
C LEU A 125 -5.25 -4.47 -1.22
N THR A 126 -5.64 -3.49 -2.05
CA THR A 126 -6.24 -2.27 -1.52
C THR A 126 -7.70 -2.54 -1.16
N LEU A 127 -8.07 -2.28 0.09
CA LEU A 127 -9.39 -2.55 0.62
C LEU A 127 -10.13 -1.23 0.80
N LEU A 128 -11.33 -1.10 0.22
CA LEU A 128 -12.11 0.13 0.25
C LEU A 128 -13.53 -0.16 0.73
N PRO A 129 -14.21 0.79 1.42
CA PRO A 129 -15.62 0.64 1.73
C PRO A 129 -16.44 0.37 0.47
N GLU A 130 -17.41 -0.52 0.58
CA GLU A 130 -18.17 -1.08 -0.54
C GLU A 130 -18.72 -0.01 -1.50
N ASP A 131 -19.35 1.05 -0.98
CA ASP A 131 -19.90 2.14 -1.79
C ASP A 131 -18.86 2.86 -2.64
N PHE A 132 -17.67 3.08 -2.09
CA PHE A 132 -16.59 3.75 -2.80
C PHE A 132 -15.91 2.79 -3.78
N TYR A 133 -15.69 1.54 -3.35
CA TYR A 133 -15.19 0.47 -4.21
C TYR A 133 -16.04 0.31 -5.47
N ASN A 134 -17.37 0.20 -5.33
CA ASN A 134 -18.29 -0.01 -6.44
C ASN A 134 -18.22 1.14 -7.47
N LYS A 135 -18.10 2.39 -7.02
CA LYS A 135 -17.91 3.56 -7.90
C LYS A 135 -16.57 3.50 -8.64
N LEU A 136 -15.51 3.11 -7.93
CA LEU A 136 -14.17 2.98 -8.50
C LEU A 136 -14.10 1.85 -9.51
N GLU A 137 -14.56 0.64 -9.17
CA GLU A 137 -14.61 -0.52 -10.06
C GLU A 137 -15.39 -0.18 -11.34
N LEU A 138 -16.55 0.45 -11.20
CA LEU A 138 -17.35 0.86 -12.36
C LEU A 138 -16.59 1.83 -13.26
N ALA A 139 -15.88 2.82 -12.70
CA ALA A 139 -15.07 3.76 -13.47
C ALA A 139 -13.89 3.07 -14.18
N VAL A 140 -13.18 2.18 -13.49
CA VAL A 140 -12.09 1.37 -14.08
C VAL A 140 -12.63 0.50 -15.19
N SER A 141 -13.78 -0.14 -14.98
CA SER A 141 -14.32 -1.08 -15.96
C SER A 141 -14.77 -0.43 -17.26
N LYS A 142 -15.25 0.82 -17.20
CA LYS A 142 -15.59 1.63 -18.37
C LYS A 142 -14.36 2.08 -19.17
N ALA A 143 -13.18 2.11 -18.53
CA ALA A 143 -11.93 2.55 -19.14
C ALA A 143 -11.11 1.42 -19.77
N ILE A 144 -11.55 0.16 -19.66
CA ILE A 144 -10.83 -1.02 -20.17
C ILE A 144 -11.70 -1.76 -21.18
N TRP A 145 -11.21 -1.89 -22.41
CA TRP A 145 -11.86 -2.63 -23.48
C TRP A 145 -11.27 -4.03 -23.64
N LEU A 146 -11.53 -4.88 -22.66
CA LEU A 146 -11.18 -6.30 -22.68
C LEU A 146 -12.40 -7.14 -22.28
N ARG A 147 -12.43 -8.40 -22.72
CA ARG A 147 -13.48 -9.34 -22.33
C ARG A 147 -13.36 -9.63 -20.84
N ARG A 148 -14.45 -9.48 -20.08
CA ARG A 148 -14.48 -9.85 -18.66
C ARG A 148 -14.22 -11.35 -18.47
N ALA A 149 -13.57 -11.67 -17.38
CA ALA A 149 -13.32 -13.02 -16.89
C ALA A 149 -13.85 -13.15 -15.46
N SER A 150 -14.03 -14.37 -14.99
CA SER A 150 -14.27 -14.66 -13.58
C SER A 150 -12.95 -14.98 -12.89
N ASP A 151 -12.79 -14.56 -11.64
CA ASP A 151 -11.74 -15.11 -10.77
C ASP A 151 -12.16 -16.54 -10.35
N PRO A 152 -11.38 -17.58 -10.67
CA PRO A 152 -11.69 -18.96 -10.27
C PRO A 152 -11.84 -19.15 -8.76
N ARG A 153 -11.23 -18.27 -7.95
CA ARG A 153 -11.30 -18.30 -6.48
C ARG A 153 -12.40 -17.40 -5.91
N CYS A 154 -13.15 -16.71 -6.78
CA CYS A 154 -14.21 -15.77 -6.42
C CYS A 154 -13.78 -14.68 -5.41
N PHE A 155 -12.49 -14.30 -5.42
CA PHE A 155 -11.93 -13.34 -4.48
C PHE A 155 -11.93 -11.90 -5.02
N LEU A 156 -11.82 -11.75 -6.34
CA LEU A 156 -11.79 -10.47 -7.05
C LEU A 156 -12.97 -10.34 -8.02
N SER A 157 -13.63 -9.18 -8.02
CA SER A 157 -14.85 -8.95 -8.81
C SER A 157 -14.60 -8.41 -10.23
N LEU A 158 -13.45 -7.78 -10.47
CA LEU A 158 -13.11 -7.19 -11.77
C LEU A 158 -11.90 -7.88 -12.40
N CYS A 159 -12.15 -8.81 -13.32
CA CYS A 159 -11.11 -9.54 -14.05
C CYS A 159 -11.32 -9.49 -15.56
N TYR A 160 -10.23 -9.65 -16.30
CA TYR A 160 -10.18 -9.57 -17.76
C TYR A 160 -9.35 -10.68 -18.37
N ARG A 161 -9.77 -11.15 -19.54
CA ARG A 161 -8.95 -12.01 -20.39
C ARG A 161 -7.91 -11.19 -21.15
N THR A 162 -6.68 -11.66 -21.17
CA THR A 162 -5.55 -11.07 -21.90
C THR A 162 -4.75 -12.16 -22.62
N LYS A 163 -4.17 -11.84 -23.77
CA LYS A 163 -3.37 -12.80 -24.56
C LYS A 163 -1.97 -13.02 -23.99
N SER A 164 -1.43 -12.06 -23.23
CA SER A 164 -0.03 -12.06 -22.78
C SER A 164 0.15 -11.82 -21.27
N GLY A 165 -0.94 -11.64 -20.52
CA GLY A 165 -0.88 -11.18 -19.13
C GLY A 165 -0.69 -9.66 -18.99
N ALA A 166 -0.42 -8.95 -20.08
CA ALA A 166 -0.32 -7.50 -20.07
C ALA A 166 -1.71 -6.86 -20.18
N ILE A 167 -1.91 -5.75 -19.47
CA ILE A 167 -3.12 -4.94 -19.51
C ILE A 167 -2.77 -3.47 -19.70
N LYS A 168 -3.46 -2.81 -20.63
CA LYS A 168 -3.47 -1.34 -20.73
C LYS A 168 -4.51 -0.81 -19.76
N ALA A 169 -4.13 -0.72 -18.49
CA ALA A 169 -5.00 -0.18 -17.44
C ALA A 169 -5.00 1.36 -17.45
N PRO A 170 -6.10 2.01 -17.03
CA PRO A 170 -6.10 3.44 -16.79
C PRO A 170 -5.15 3.79 -15.64
N LEU A 171 -4.54 4.97 -15.70
CA LEU A 171 -3.84 5.53 -14.55
C LEU A 171 -4.86 5.78 -13.43
N ILE A 172 -4.57 5.27 -12.23
CA ILE A 172 -5.32 5.60 -11.03
C ILE A 172 -4.49 6.57 -10.20
N THR A 173 -5.08 7.60 -9.61
CA THR A 173 -4.39 8.48 -8.66
C THR A 173 -5.11 8.43 -7.33
N ALA A 174 -4.41 8.03 -6.26
CA ALA A 174 -4.87 8.19 -4.90
C ALA A 174 -4.54 9.62 -4.45
N HIS A 175 -5.57 10.40 -4.12
CA HIS A 175 -5.44 11.77 -3.67
C HIS A 175 -5.53 11.77 -2.15
N PHE A 176 -4.38 11.69 -1.49
CA PHE A 176 -4.27 11.93 -0.06
C PHE A 176 -4.19 13.44 0.21
N ALA A 177 -4.47 13.88 1.43
CA ALA A 177 -4.34 15.28 1.80
C ALA A 177 -2.89 15.78 1.58
N GLY A 178 -2.67 16.63 0.59
CA GLY A 178 -1.32 17.12 0.24
C GLY A 178 -0.47 16.17 -0.62
N ALA A 179 -0.92 14.95 -0.93
CA ALA A 179 -0.16 14.00 -1.74
C ALA A 179 -0.98 13.31 -2.84
N ASN A 180 -0.49 13.36 -4.07
CA ASN A 180 -1.08 12.68 -5.23
C ASN A 180 -0.22 11.49 -5.64
N VAL A 181 -0.63 10.28 -5.24
CA VAL A 181 0.10 9.04 -5.55
C VAL A 181 -0.46 8.41 -6.82
N LYS A 182 0.35 8.39 -7.87
CA LYS A 182 -0.01 7.83 -9.18
C LYS A 182 0.28 6.33 -9.21
N LEU A 183 -0.73 5.54 -9.59
CA LEU A 183 -0.74 4.09 -9.62
C LEU A 183 -0.93 3.61 -11.06
N THR A 184 0.03 2.83 -11.54
CA THR A 184 -0.01 2.22 -12.87
C THR A 184 -0.55 0.79 -12.81
N ALA A 185 -0.61 0.10 -13.94
CA ALA A 185 -1.09 -1.28 -14.00
C ALA A 185 -0.38 -2.23 -13.02
N VAL A 186 0.92 -2.01 -12.75
CA VAL A 186 1.69 -2.84 -11.80
C VAL A 186 1.19 -2.69 -10.36
N ASN A 187 0.61 -1.54 -10.04
CA ASN A 187 0.09 -1.22 -8.71
C ASN A 187 -1.35 -1.68 -8.52
N THR A 188 -2.12 -1.75 -9.62
CA THR A 188 -3.58 -1.87 -9.56
C THR A 188 -4.13 -3.16 -10.15
N PHE A 189 -3.30 -3.96 -10.84
CA PHE A 189 -3.72 -5.25 -11.39
C PHE A 189 -2.75 -6.35 -11.02
N LEU A 190 -3.30 -7.52 -10.67
CA LEU A 190 -2.54 -8.75 -10.48
C LEU A 190 -2.88 -9.78 -11.55
N ARG A 191 -1.86 -10.51 -11.99
CA ARG A 191 -2.01 -11.62 -12.91
C ARG A 191 -2.31 -12.89 -12.12
N LEU A 192 -3.46 -13.52 -12.38
CA LEU A 192 -3.86 -14.78 -11.72
C LEU A 192 -3.46 -16.02 -12.52
N SER A 193 -3.45 -15.92 -13.84
CA SER A 193 -3.07 -17.00 -14.76
C SER A 193 -2.34 -16.43 -15.98
N MET A 194 -2.00 -17.29 -16.95
CA MET A 194 -1.41 -16.80 -18.20
C MET A 194 -2.32 -15.80 -18.94
N ASP A 195 -3.63 -15.97 -18.82
CA ASP A 195 -4.64 -15.27 -19.60
C ASP A 195 -5.62 -14.43 -18.76
N VAL A 196 -5.51 -14.43 -17.43
CA VAL A 196 -6.41 -13.66 -16.54
C VAL A 196 -5.63 -12.66 -15.68
N VAL A 197 -6.09 -11.41 -15.72
CA VAL A 197 -5.64 -10.31 -14.88
C VAL A 197 -6.82 -9.71 -14.15
N CYS A 198 -6.65 -9.35 -12.88
CA CYS A 198 -7.71 -8.86 -12.02
C CYS A 198 -7.31 -7.57 -11.33
N PHE A 199 -8.30 -6.73 -11.06
CA PHE A 199 -8.13 -5.49 -10.32
C PHE A 199 -7.75 -5.81 -8.87
N ALA A 200 -6.66 -5.23 -8.37
CA ALA A 200 -6.05 -5.53 -7.07
C ALA A 200 -6.72 -4.79 -5.90
N PHE A 201 -8.04 -4.64 -5.98
CA PHE A 201 -8.87 -3.94 -5.01
C PHE A 201 -10.04 -4.83 -4.60
N ARG A 202 -10.55 -4.63 -3.39
CA ARG A 202 -11.69 -5.41 -2.88
C ARG A 202 -12.57 -4.54 -1.97
N PRO A 203 -13.91 -4.76 -1.96
CA PRO A 203 -14.77 -4.13 -0.97
C PRO A 203 -14.53 -4.74 0.42
N ILE A 204 -14.70 -3.91 1.45
CA ILE A 204 -14.73 -4.34 2.84
C ILE A 204 -15.96 -3.78 3.56
N ASN A 205 -16.44 -4.56 4.52
CA ASN A 205 -17.51 -4.17 5.44
C ASN A 205 -16.98 -3.44 6.68
N GLN A 206 -15.65 -3.45 6.88
CA GLN A 206 -14.99 -2.78 8.00
C GLN A 206 -14.90 -1.26 7.76
N SER A 207 -14.74 -0.52 8.86
CA SER A 207 -14.73 0.94 8.85
C SER A 207 -13.47 1.56 8.22
N VAL A 208 -12.32 0.89 8.29
CA VAL A 208 -11.03 1.46 7.89
C VAL A 208 -10.58 0.94 6.52
N ALA A 209 -10.41 1.84 5.56
CA ALA A 209 -9.81 1.51 4.27
C ALA A 209 -8.33 1.11 4.44
N VAL A 210 -7.82 0.28 3.55
CA VAL A 210 -6.42 -0.17 3.58
C VAL A 210 -5.77 0.08 2.23
N PHE A 211 -4.70 0.87 2.20
CA PHE A 211 -3.81 1.01 1.07
C PHE A 211 -2.79 -0.14 1.10
N GLY A 212 -3.08 -1.22 0.39
CA GLY A 212 -2.32 -2.47 0.45
C GLY A 212 -1.01 -2.46 -0.34
N ASN A 213 -0.19 -3.50 -0.16
CA ASN A 213 1.18 -3.56 -0.66
C ASN A 213 1.32 -3.58 -2.19
N MET A 214 0.33 -4.09 -2.92
CA MET A 214 0.32 -4.02 -4.39
C MET A 214 0.30 -2.56 -4.85
N ALA A 215 -0.51 -1.72 -4.21
CA ALA A 215 -0.56 -0.30 -4.53
C ALA A 215 0.74 0.44 -4.13
N GLN A 216 1.51 -0.11 -3.20
CA GLN A 216 2.80 0.40 -2.73
C GLN A 216 3.99 -0.04 -3.59
N THR A 217 3.81 -0.97 -4.53
CA THR A 217 4.89 -1.49 -5.39
C THR A 217 5.57 -0.36 -6.18
N ASN A 218 6.90 -0.37 -6.29
CA ASN A 218 7.66 0.68 -6.99
C ASN A 218 7.40 2.11 -6.45
N LEU A 219 7.08 2.21 -5.16
CA LEU A 219 7.10 3.44 -4.41
C LEU A 219 8.13 3.29 -3.29
N LEU A 220 9.05 4.25 -3.18
CA LEU A 220 9.82 4.48 -1.98
C LEU A 220 8.90 5.23 -1.00
N ILE A 221 8.51 4.55 0.08
CA ILE A 221 7.61 5.09 1.11
C ILE A 221 8.44 5.31 2.37
N GLY A 222 8.54 6.57 2.79
CA GLY A 222 9.27 6.97 3.99
C GLY A 222 8.35 7.50 5.06
N TYR A 223 8.64 7.15 6.30
CA TYR A 223 7.95 7.57 7.50
C TYR A 223 8.92 8.36 8.37
N ASP A 224 8.53 9.57 8.71
CA ASP A 224 9.20 10.43 9.68
C ASP A 224 8.23 10.63 10.84
N LEU A 225 8.45 9.87 11.92
CA LEU A 225 7.57 9.87 13.09
C LEU A 225 7.80 11.04 14.04
N LYS A 226 8.83 11.86 13.80
CA LYS A 226 9.06 13.10 14.55
C LYS A 226 8.32 14.27 13.91
N LYS A 227 8.26 14.28 12.59
CA LYS A 227 7.51 15.27 11.80
C LYS A 227 6.09 14.82 11.47
N ASP A 228 5.66 13.68 12.00
CA ASP A 228 4.36 13.06 11.71
C ASP A 228 4.05 13.10 10.21
N THR A 229 4.96 12.59 9.38
CA THR A 229 4.87 12.71 7.93
C THR A 229 5.15 11.37 7.25
N VAL A 230 4.34 11.03 6.25
CA VAL A 230 4.66 9.97 5.29
C VAL A 230 4.95 10.61 3.93
N SER A 231 5.94 10.07 3.23
CA SER A 231 6.35 10.53 1.91
C SER A 231 6.34 9.39 0.91
N PHE A 232 5.89 9.68 -0.31
CA PHE A 232 5.82 8.73 -1.41
C PHE A 232 6.64 9.24 -2.59
N LYS A 233 7.44 8.35 -3.18
CA LYS A 233 8.23 8.65 -4.38
C LYS A 233 8.20 7.47 -5.36
N PRO A 234 7.72 7.65 -6.60
CA PRO A 234 7.86 6.63 -7.65
C PRO A 234 9.34 6.26 -7.82
N THR A 235 9.64 4.97 -7.68
CA THR A 235 11.02 4.45 -7.63
C THR A 235 11.04 3.04 -8.23
N ASP A 236 12.03 2.74 -9.06
CA ASP A 236 12.28 1.35 -9.48
C ASP A 236 12.91 0.59 -8.31
N CYS A 237 12.09 -0.11 -7.53
CA CYS A 237 12.53 -0.82 -6.33
C CYS A 237 13.38 -2.06 -6.65
N THR A 238 13.60 -2.40 -7.92
CA THR A 238 14.51 -3.48 -8.33
C THR A 238 15.93 -3.00 -8.54
N LYS A 239 16.14 -1.68 -8.65
CA LYS A 239 17.45 -1.07 -8.82
C LYS A 239 17.96 -0.57 -7.47
N ASN A 240 19.13 -1.06 -7.07
CA ASN A 240 19.86 -0.57 -5.90
C ASN A 240 20.52 0.78 -6.18
N GLU A 241 19.73 1.83 -6.44
CA GLU A 241 20.25 3.19 -6.68
C GLU A 241 20.41 4.02 -5.41
N PHE A 242 20.15 3.44 -4.23
CA PHE A 242 20.46 4.06 -2.94
C PHE A 242 21.66 3.35 -2.33
N GLY A 243 22.80 4.04 -2.38
CA GLY A 243 24.13 3.69 -1.87
C GLY A 243 24.25 2.38 -1.09
N VAL A 244 25.03 1.46 -1.65
CA VAL A 244 25.88 0.59 -0.84
C VAL A 244 27.02 1.47 -0.37
N ILE A 245 27.09 1.77 0.92
CA ILE A 245 28.36 2.14 1.55
C ILE A 245 28.88 0.84 2.16
N ALA A 246 30.14 0.53 1.82
CA ALA A 246 30.86 -0.70 2.16
C ALA A 246 30.83 -1.03 3.66
#